data_AF-A0A967X9L7-F1
#
_entry.id   AF-A0A967X9L7-F1
#
_cell.length_a   1.000
_cell.length_b   1.000
_cell.length_c   1.000
_cell.angle_alpha   90.00
_cell.angle_beta   90.00
_cell.angle_gamma   90.00
#
_symmetry.space_group_name_H-M   'P 1'
#
loop_
_entity.id
_entity.type
_entity.pdbx_description
1 polymer ?
#
loop_
_entity_poly.entity_id
_entity_poly.type
_entity_poly.pdbx_seq_one_letter_code
_entity_poly.pdbx_strand_id
1 'polypeptide(L)'
;MRKVLVLVPFPMTPEQLDLRRAQSEAVELPPDLEIDYRPVLAAPSSYVSHHDYVLADISLFEAGLDAQGQGYDAVCIDTVSDSGVAALRSMLDIPVIAAGRTMFLTALMLGRKPGILAMWEDWFGLYERLLKDLQMTDRCAGMRAA
;
A
#
# COMPACT_ATOMS: atom_id res chain seq x y z
N MET A 1 7.69 20.95 -8.49
CA MET A 1 7.10 20.33 -7.29
C MET A 1 6.76 18.91 -7.69
N ARG A 2 7.23 17.91 -6.94
CA ARG A 2 7.01 16.50 -7.24
C ARG A 2 5.68 16.09 -6.63
N LYS A 3 4.78 15.51 -7.40
CA LYS A 3 3.42 15.17 -6.98
C LYS A 3 3.27 13.67 -6.81
N VAL A 4 2.96 13.22 -5.59
CA VAL A 4 2.74 11.80 -5.29
C VAL A 4 1.27 11.57 -4.99
N LEU A 5 0.68 10.63 -5.72
CA LEU A 5 -0.68 10.16 -5.46
C LEU A 5 -0.63 9.03 -4.42
N VAL A 6 -1.20 9.25 -3.25
CA VAL A 6 -1.42 8.20 -2.24
C VAL A 6 -2.82 7.63 -2.42
N LEU A 7 -2.91 6.37 -2.83
CA LEU A 7 -4.16 5.64 -2.93
C LEU A 7 -4.53 5.05 -1.57
N VAL A 8 -5.73 5.38 -1.10
CA VAL A 8 -6.27 4.93 0.17
C VAL A 8 -7.22 3.75 -0.09
N PRO A 9 -6.98 2.57 0.51
CA PRO A 9 -7.62 1.31 0.14
C PRO A 9 -9.03 1.13 0.72
N PHE A 10 -9.72 2.25 0.99
CA PHE A 10 -11.08 2.29 1.53
C PHE A 10 -11.84 3.48 0.94
N PRO A 11 -13.15 3.33 0.65
CA PRO A 11 -14.04 4.46 0.43
C PRO A 11 -14.05 5.36 1.67
N MET A 12 -14.01 6.67 1.45
CA MET A 12 -13.95 7.66 2.51
C MET A 12 -14.96 8.78 2.28
N THR A 13 -15.55 9.26 3.37
CA THR A 13 -16.19 10.58 3.38
C THR A 13 -15.13 11.69 3.30
N PRO A 14 -15.49 12.92 2.94
CA PRO A 14 -14.57 14.05 2.96
C PRO A 14 -13.85 14.21 4.31
N GLU A 15 -14.57 14.05 5.43
CA GLU A 15 -14.01 14.20 6.77
C GLU A 15 -12.98 13.10 7.09
N GLN A 16 -13.23 11.86 6.65
CA GLN A 16 -12.28 10.75 6.81
C GLN A 16 -11.04 10.95 5.95
N LEU A 17 -11.18 11.53 4.76
CA LEU A 17 -10.07 11.84 3.88
C LEU A 17 -9.20 12.98 4.45
N ASP A 18 -9.82 13.98 5.10
CA ASP A 18 -9.08 15.04 5.79
C ASP A 18 -8.25 14.49 6.95
N LEU A 19 -8.78 13.51 7.70
CA LEU A 19 -8.00 12.80 8.72
C LEU A 19 -6.79 12.06 8.13
N ARG A 20 -6.88 11.57 6.87
CA ARG A 20 -5.72 11.00 6.18
C ARG A 20 -4.72 12.05 5.75
N ARG A 21 -5.17 13.20 5.24
CA ARG A 21 -4.29 14.32 4.89
C ARG A 21 -3.51 14.81 6.11
N ALA A 22 -4.16 14.90 7.28
CA ALA A 22 -3.52 15.29 8.53
C ALA A 22 -2.39 14.36 8.98
N GLN A 23 -2.34 13.10 8.52
CA GLN A 23 -1.23 12.19 8.86
C GLN A 23 0.11 12.66 8.29
N SER A 24 0.09 13.39 7.17
CA SER A 24 1.30 14.00 6.61
C SER A 24 1.91 15.06 7.52
N GLU A 25 1.13 15.65 8.43
CA GLU A 25 1.63 16.66 9.39
C GLU A 25 2.49 16.03 10.50
N ALA A 26 2.40 14.71 10.69
CA ALA A 26 3.19 13.99 11.70
C ALA A 26 4.64 13.71 11.25
N VAL A 27 4.99 14.03 10.00
CA VAL A 27 6.31 13.74 9.41
C VAL A 27 6.86 14.97 8.69
N GLU A 28 8.18 15.12 8.68
CA GLU A 28 8.84 16.17 7.90
C GLU A 28 9.01 15.68 6.45
N LEU A 29 8.31 16.34 5.52
CA LEU A 29 8.39 16.05 4.09
C LEU A 29 9.36 17.02 3.40
N PRO A 30 10.05 16.59 2.32
CA PRO A 30 10.83 17.49 1.50
C PRO A 30 9.99 18.69 1.03
N PRO A 31 10.55 19.92 1.02
CA PRO A 31 9.79 21.13 0.72
C PRO A 31 9.24 21.18 -0.71
N ASP A 32 9.72 20.29 -1.59
CA ASP A 32 9.27 20.21 -2.98
C ASP A 32 8.46 18.95 -3.30
N LEU A 33 7.91 18.30 -2.26
CA LEU A 33 7.01 17.16 -2.36
C LEU A 33 5.57 17.57 -2.03
N GLU A 34 4.64 17.24 -2.92
CA GLU A 34 3.19 17.33 -2.69
C GLU A 34 2.61 15.94 -2.57
N ILE A 35 1.82 15.70 -1.51
CA ILE A 35 1.08 14.45 -1.33
C ILE A 35 -0.40 14.72 -1.53
N ASP A 36 -1.01 13.99 -2.45
CA ASP A 36 -2.45 13.99 -2.64
C ASP A 36 -3.03 12.63 -2.30
N TYR A 37 -4.12 12.61 -1.53
CA TYR A 37 -4.77 11.39 -1.09
C TYR A 37 -6.04 11.14 -1.90
N ARG A 38 -6.18 9.95 -2.43
CA ARG A 38 -7.35 9.51 -3.20
C ARG A 38 -7.90 8.19 -2.66
N PRO A 39 -9.13 8.18 -2.13
CA PRO A 39 -9.78 6.94 -1.75
C PRO A 39 -10.27 6.19 -3.00
N VAL A 40 -10.32 4.88 -2.90
CA VAL A 40 -11.02 4.03 -3.87
C VAL A 40 -12.54 4.23 -3.76
N LEU A 41 -13.27 4.04 -4.86
CA LEU A 41 -14.74 4.12 -4.86
C LEU A 41 -15.40 2.91 -4.20
N ALA A 42 -14.78 1.74 -4.31
CA ALA A 42 -15.24 0.50 -3.71
C ALA A 42 -14.06 -0.25 -3.09
N ALA A 43 -14.29 -1.04 -2.05
CA ALA A 43 -13.29 -1.91 -1.45
C ALA A 43 -13.96 -3.19 -0.95
N PRO A 44 -13.22 -4.29 -0.76
CA PRO A 44 -13.76 -5.44 -0.05
C PRO A 44 -14.14 -5.07 1.38
N SER A 45 -15.07 -5.82 1.97
CA SER A 45 -15.47 -5.64 3.37
C SER A 45 -14.38 -6.09 4.36
N SER A 46 -13.43 -6.90 3.91
CA SER A 46 -12.29 -7.38 4.69
C SER A 46 -11.07 -7.65 3.80
N TYR A 47 -9.99 -8.18 4.35
CA TYR A 47 -8.77 -8.55 3.62
C TYR A 47 -8.29 -9.97 4.00
N VAL A 48 -9.22 -10.92 4.08
CA VAL A 48 -8.96 -12.25 4.67
C VAL A 48 -9.09 -13.38 3.65
N SER A 49 -9.49 -13.07 2.42
CA SER A 49 -9.74 -14.06 1.38
C SER A 49 -9.23 -13.63 0.00
N HIS A 50 -9.06 -14.61 -0.89
CA HIS A 50 -8.70 -14.35 -2.29
C HIS A 50 -9.77 -13.52 -3.02
N HIS A 51 -11.04 -13.68 -2.66
CA HIS A 51 -12.11 -12.83 -3.16
C HIS A 51 -11.85 -11.36 -2.82
N ASP A 52 -11.49 -11.08 -1.58
CA ASP A 52 -11.21 -9.71 -1.13
C ASP A 52 -10.00 -9.12 -1.85
N TYR A 53 -8.97 -9.93 -2.08
CA TYR A 53 -7.76 -9.51 -2.77
C TYR A 53 -8.05 -9.09 -4.21
N VAL A 54 -8.90 -9.83 -4.93
CA VAL A 54 -9.31 -9.47 -6.30
C VAL A 54 -10.04 -8.13 -6.31
N LEU A 55 -10.98 -7.91 -5.37
CA LEU A 55 -11.70 -6.64 -5.28
C LEU A 55 -10.74 -5.48 -4.95
N ALA A 56 -9.82 -5.67 -4.01
CA ALA A 56 -8.83 -4.65 -3.67
C ALA A 56 -7.89 -4.34 -4.84
N ASP A 57 -7.42 -5.36 -5.57
CA ASP A 57 -6.56 -5.22 -6.74
C ASP A 57 -7.25 -4.37 -7.83
N ILE A 58 -8.52 -4.68 -8.15
CA ILE A 58 -9.30 -3.93 -9.15
C ILE A 58 -9.53 -2.49 -8.71
N SER A 59 -9.96 -2.28 -7.47
CA SER A 59 -10.29 -0.95 -6.96
C SER A 59 -9.09 -0.01 -6.89
N LEU A 60 -7.94 -0.50 -6.42
CA LEU A 60 -6.71 0.30 -6.37
C LEU A 60 -6.12 0.52 -7.76
N PHE A 61 -6.22 -0.46 -8.65
CA PHE A 61 -5.82 -0.29 -10.03
C PHE A 61 -6.62 0.82 -10.72
N GLU A 62 -7.96 0.80 -10.60
CA GLU A 62 -8.84 1.80 -11.19
C GLU A 62 -8.52 3.21 -10.67
N ALA A 63 -8.40 3.37 -9.34
CA ALA A 63 -8.15 4.67 -8.73
C ALA A 63 -6.79 5.30 -9.14
N GLY A 64 -5.82 4.46 -9.53
CA GLY A 64 -4.47 4.86 -9.89
C GLY A 64 -4.16 4.93 -11.39
N LEU A 65 -4.99 4.33 -12.25
CA LEU A 65 -4.64 4.09 -13.67
C LEU A 65 -4.31 5.37 -14.44
N ASP A 66 -5.01 6.47 -14.15
CA ASP A 66 -4.83 7.74 -14.85
C ASP A 66 -3.80 8.68 -14.17
N ALA A 67 -3.11 8.23 -13.12
CA ALA A 67 -2.21 9.08 -12.33
C ALA A 67 -1.12 9.74 -13.20
N GLN A 68 -0.47 8.98 -14.08
CA GLN A 68 0.55 9.52 -14.98
C GLN A 68 -0.03 10.60 -15.91
N GLY A 69 -1.21 10.36 -16.50
CA GLY A 69 -1.87 11.33 -17.38
C GLY A 69 -2.33 12.60 -16.66
N GLN A 70 -2.59 12.50 -15.35
CA GLN A 70 -2.93 13.63 -14.48
C GLN A 70 -1.70 14.39 -13.94
N GLY A 71 -0.49 14.00 -14.34
CA GLY A 71 0.75 14.70 -14.00
C GLY A 71 1.32 14.34 -12.63
N TYR A 72 0.99 13.18 -12.06
CA TYR A 72 1.69 12.67 -10.88
C TYR A 72 3.05 12.07 -11.25
N ASP A 73 4.05 12.24 -10.39
CA ASP A 73 5.40 11.71 -10.55
C ASP A 73 5.57 10.32 -9.95
N ALA A 74 4.68 9.90 -9.04
CA ALA A 74 4.65 8.55 -8.49
C ALA A 74 3.27 8.22 -7.88
N VAL A 75 3.01 6.93 -7.71
CA VAL A 75 1.86 6.39 -6.97
C VAL A 75 2.38 5.64 -5.73
N CYS A 76 1.79 5.95 -4.58
CA CYS A 76 1.98 5.23 -3.33
C CYS A 76 0.65 4.57 -2.94
N ILE A 77 0.68 3.31 -2.56
CA ILE A 77 -0.51 2.57 -2.13
C ILE A 77 -0.44 2.37 -0.60
N ASP A 78 -1.41 2.94 0.12
CA ASP A 78 -1.47 2.95 1.58
C ASP A 78 -2.05 1.63 2.14
N THR A 79 -1.44 0.49 1.77
CA THR A 79 -1.76 -0.82 2.35
C THR A 79 -0.57 -1.76 2.31
N VAL A 80 -0.47 -2.62 3.33
CA VAL A 80 0.52 -3.70 3.41
C VAL A 80 0.20 -4.88 2.49
N SER A 81 -1.00 -4.92 1.90
CA SER A 81 -1.41 -5.96 0.96
C SER A 81 -0.72 -5.86 -0.40
N ASP A 82 -0.15 -4.69 -0.73
CA ASP A 82 0.39 -4.35 -2.04
C ASP A 82 -0.60 -4.56 -3.20
N SER A 83 -1.89 -4.50 -2.90
CA SER A 83 -2.95 -4.67 -3.90
C SER A 83 -2.83 -3.59 -4.99
N GLY A 84 -3.02 -3.96 -6.25
CA GLY A 84 -2.95 -3.08 -7.42
C GLY A 84 -1.52 -2.73 -7.88
N VAL A 85 -0.47 -2.94 -7.07
CA VAL A 85 0.91 -2.54 -7.41
C VAL A 85 1.38 -3.14 -8.73
N ALA A 86 1.25 -4.46 -8.88
CA ALA A 86 1.74 -5.15 -10.07
C ALA A 86 1.01 -4.69 -11.35
N ALA A 87 -0.32 -4.52 -11.25
CA ALA A 87 -1.15 -4.07 -12.37
C ALA A 87 -0.86 -2.61 -12.76
N LEU A 88 -0.71 -1.72 -11.77
CA LEU A 88 -0.34 -0.33 -12.03
C LEU A 88 1.06 -0.23 -12.64
N ARG A 89 2.04 -1.00 -12.16
CA ARG A 89 3.40 -1.06 -12.76
C ARG A 89 3.42 -1.58 -14.19
N SER A 90 2.43 -2.37 -14.62
CA SER A 90 2.34 -2.80 -16.02
C SER A 90 1.74 -1.74 -16.95
N MET A 91 1.09 -0.71 -16.40
CA MET A 91 0.39 0.33 -17.16
C MET A 91 1.05 1.71 -17.05
N LEU A 92 1.84 1.95 -16.01
CA LEU A 92 2.44 3.24 -15.70
C LEU A 92 3.97 3.18 -15.87
N ASP A 93 4.54 4.26 -16.40
CA ASP A 93 5.99 4.50 -16.46
C ASP A 93 6.52 5.20 -15.20
N ILE A 94 5.63 5.77 -14.38
CA ILE A 94 5.98 6.37 -13.08
C ILE A 94 6.11 5.30 -11.98
N PRO A 95 6.96 5.53 -10.95
CA PRO A 95 7.10 4.59 -9.85
C PRO A 95 5.78 4.33 -9.12
N VAL A 96 5.49 3.06 -8.87
CA VAL A 96 4.38 2.62 -8.00
C VAL A 96 4.96 1.86 -6.82
N ILE A 97 4.70 2.32 -5.60
CA ILE A 97 5.26 1.78 -4.35
C ILE A 97 4.11 1.48 -3.38
N ALA A 98 4.28 0.51 -2.50
CA ALA A 98 3.31 0.20 -1.46
C ALA A 98 4.02 -0.16 -0.15
N ALA A 99 3.26 -0.16 0.95
CA ALA A 99 3.82 -0.34 2.28
C ALA A 99 4.35 -1.75 2.54
N GLY A 100 3.73 -2.80 1.97
CA GLY A 100 4.05 -4.19 2.28
C GLY A 100 5.49 -4.57 1.93
N ARG A 101 5.84 -4.53 0.63
CA ARG A 101 7.17 -4.93 0.17
C ARG A 101 8.23 -3.98 0.73
N THR A 102 7.92 -2.70 0.79
CA THR A 102 8.82 -1.66 1.31
C THR A 102 9.15 -1.90 2.78
N MET A 103 8.14 -2.19 3.61
CA MET A 103 8.32 -2.52 5.02
C MET A 103 9.25 -3.73 5.18
N PHE A 104 8.95 -4.83 4.50
CA PHE A 104 9.71 -6.07 4.71
C PHE A 104 11.15 -5.97 4.20
N LEU A 105 11.36 -5.38 3.01
CA LEU A 105 12.70 -5.17 2.46
C LEU A 105 13.52 -4.18 3.30
N THR A 106 12.88 -3.14 3.84
CA THR A 106 13.55 -2.20 4.75
C THR A 106 13.98 -2.88 6.03
N ALA A 107 13.12 -3.72 6.61
CA ALA A 107 13.47 -4.47 7.81
C ALA A 107 14.64 -5.45 7.57
N LEU A 108 14.77 -6.02 6.37
CA LEU A 108 15.92 -6.85 5.99
C LEU A 108 17.24 -6.08 5.89
N MET A 109 17.21 -4.77 5.68
CA MET A 109 18.42 -3.93 5.76
C MET A 109 18.91 -3.75 7.21
N LEU A 110 18.03 -3.95 8.19
CA LEU A 110 18.31 -3.74 9.62
C LEU A 110 18.51 -5.04 10.40
N GLY A 111 18.11 -6.18 9.84
CA GLY A 111 18.21 -7.47 10.52
C GLY A 111 18.09 -8.66 9.58
N ARG A 112 18.60 -9.82 10.02
CA ARG A 112 18.69 -11.01 9.16
C ARG A 112 17.33 -11.68 8.90
N LYS A 113 16.46 -11.71 9.91
CA LYS A 113 15.11 -12.31 9.87
C LYS A 113 14.10 -11.46 10.66
N PRO A 114 13.49 -10.42 10.09
CA PRO A 114 12.48 -9.63 10.77
C PRO A 114 11.22 -10.45 11.06
N GLY A 115 10.51 -10.11 12.15
CA GLY A 115 9.16 -10.60 12.46
C GLY A 115 8.12 -9.57 12.05
N ILE A 116 6.87 -10.02 11.88
CA ILE A 116 5.74 -9.15 11.51
C ILE A 116 4.75 -9.10 12.68
N LEU A 117 4.38 -7.88 13.07
CA LEU A 117 3.28 -7.63 14.00
C LEU A 117 2.09 -7.10 13.19
N ALA A 118 1.04 -7.91 13.09
CA ALA A 118 -0.21 -7.57 12.45
C ALA A 118 -1.22 -7.06 13.48
N MET A 119 -2.28 -6.41 13.00
CA MET A 119 -3.39 -6.00 13.85
C MET A 119 -4.35 -7.16 14.16
N TRP A 120 -4.51 -8.12 13.24
CA TRP A 120 -5.41 -9.26 13.37
C TRP A 120 -4.74 -10.52 12.81
N GLU A 121 -5.03 -11.69 13.40
CA GLU A 121 -4.52 -12.98 12.89
C GLU A 121 -5.06 -13.30 11.49
N ASP A 122 -6.31 -12.91 11.20
CA ASP A 122 -6.94 -13.13 9.90
C ASP A 122 -6.19 -12.43 8.73
N TRP A 123 -5.34 -11.44 9.04
CA TRP A 123 -4.53 -10.74 8.03
C TRP A 123 -3.20 -11.44 7.75
N PHE A 124 -2.86 -12.54 8.42
CA PHE A 124 -1.62 -13.28 8.17
C PHE A 124 -1.49 -13.69 6.70
N GLY A 125 -2.61 -14.03 6.03
CA GLY A 125 -2.64 -14.35 4.61
C GLY A 125 -2.05 -13.26 3.70
N LEU A 126 -2.21 -11.97 4.05
CA LEU A 126 -1.62 -10.84 3.31
C LEU A 126 -0.10 -10.91 3.32
N TYR A 127 0.47 -11.13 4.50
CA TYR A 127 1.91 -11.19 4.68
C TYR A 127 2.49 -12.48 4.10
N GLU A 128 1.78 -13.60 4.19
CA GLU A 128 2.20 -14.84 3.53
C GLU A 128 2.28 -14.68 2.01
N ARG A 129 1.26 -14.06 1.39
CA ARG A 129 1.29 -13.74 -0.05
C ARG A 129 2.49 -12.86 -0.37
N LEU A 130 2.68 -11.79 0.38
CA LEU A 130 3.80 -10.88 0.22
C LEU A 130 5.17 -11.58 0.29
N LEU A 131 5.37 -12.43 1.31
CA LEU A 131 6.61 -13.17 1.50
C LEU A 131 6.85 -14.17 0.36
N LYS A 132 5.80 -14.85 -0.12
CA LYS A 132 5.87 -15.74 -1.28
C LYS A 132 6.24 -14.98 -2.55
N ASP A 133 5.61 -13.84 -2.80
CA ASP A 133 5.86 -12.99 -3.97
C ASP A 133 7.29 -12.43 -3.98
N LEU A 134 7.85 -12.13 -2.81
CA LEU A 134 9.24 -11.72 -2.65
C LEU A 134 10.23 -12.88 -2.68
N GLN A 135 9.77 -14.13 -2.61
CA GLN A 135 10.60 -15.33 -2.41
C GLN A 135 11.43 -15.26 -1.12
N MET A 136 10.83 -14.77 -0.03
CA MET A 136 11.50 -14.49 1.24
C MET A 136 10.82 -15.14 2.46
N THR A 137 10.01 -16.17 2.26
CA THR A 137 9.30 -16.86 3.34
C THR A 137 10.24 -17.37 4.44
N ASP A 138 11.44 -17.83 4.08
CA ASP A 138 12.47 -18.31 5.00
C ASP A 138 13.20 -17.18 5.76
N ARG A 139 12.99 -15.92 5.33
CA ARG A 139 13.55 -14.70 5.94
C ARG A 139 12.64 -14.05 6.96
N CYS A 140 11.44 -14.57 7.21
CA CYS A 140 10.59 -14.11 8.30
C CYS A 140 10.86 -14.92 9.59
N ALA A 141 10.94 -14.24 10.75
CA ALA A 141 11.05 -14.91 12.05
C ALA A 141 9.70 -15.45 12.56
N GLY A 142 8.60 -14.93 12.05
CA GLY A 142 7.24 -15.29 12.42
C GLY A 142 6.29 -14.10 12.37
N MET A 143 5.00 -14.39 12.48
CA MET A 143 3.91 -13.40 12.56
C MET A 143 3.24 -13.48 13.93
N ARG A 144 2.81 -12.32 14.44
CA ARG A 144 2.01 -12.18 15.68
C ARG A 144 0.92 -11.14 15.45
N ALA A 145 -0.19 -11.26 16.16
CA ALA A 145 -1.20 -10.21 16.27
C ALA A 145 -1.08 -9.52 17.64
N ALA A 146 -1.40 -8.22 17.69
CA ALA A 146 -1.41 -7.42 18.91
C ALA A 146 -2.76 -7.46 19.63
#